data_AF-A0A3E1EU20-F1
#
_entry.id   AF-A0A3E1EU20-F1
#
_cell.length_a   1.000
_cell.length_b   1.000
_cell.length_c   1.000
_cell.angle_alpha   90.00
_cell.angle_beta   90.00
_cell.angle_gamma   90.00
#
_symmetry.space_group_name_H-M   'P 1'
#
loop_
_entity.id
_entity.type
_entity.pdbx_description
1 polymer ?
#
loop_
_entity_poly.entity_id
_entity_poly.type
_entity_poly.pdbx_seq_one_letter_code
_entity_poly.pdbx_strand_id
1 'polypeptide(L)'
;MRTTLDLPDSLFKEVKTRAVQQGVTLKELLATYIEAGLRGPQRLGRDTVPRNPNSLPVAWEADGTVTPARSNAELYAILEEDEVASFHRVSNQSQPRP
;
A
#
# COMPACT_ATOMS: atom_id res chain seq x y z
N MET A 1 8.40 -8.84 -30.39
CA MET A 1 8.14 -7.82 -31.43
C MET A 1 9.17 -6.71 -31.32
N ARG A 2 9.50 -6.03 -32.43
CA ARG A 2 10.37 -4.84 -32.42
C ARG A 2 9.48 -3.62 -32.26
N THR A 3 9.68 -2.86 -31.19
CA THR A 3 8.93 -1.63 -30.90
C THR A 3 9.93 -0.48 -30.78
N THR A 4 9.61 0.67 -31.37
CA THR A 4 10.37 1.90 -31.20
C THR A 4 9.66 2.74 -30.15
N LEU A 5 10.39 3.15 -29.11
CA LEU A 5 9.88 3.98 -28.01
C LEU A 5 10.72 5.25 -27.95
N ASP A 6 10.07 6.41 -28.04
CA ASP A 6 10.73 7.69 -27.87
C ASP A 6 10.84 7.99 -26.37
N LEU A 7 12.08 8.11 -25.89
CA LEU A 7 12.39 8.39 -24.49
C LEU A 7 13.26 9.64 -24.41
N PRO A 8 13.07 10.52 -23.41
CA PRO A 8 13.98 11.63 -23.17
C PRO A 8 15.42 11.12 -22.92
N ASP A 9 16.42 11.84 -23.44
CA ASP A 9 17.83 11.46 -23.33
C ASP A 9 18.29 11.23 -21.89
N SER A 10 17.79 12.02 -20.94
CA SER A 10 18.07 11.86 -19.51
C SER A 10 17.58 10.52 -18.97
N LEU A 11 16.36 10.14 -19.33
CA LEU A 11 15.76 8.87 -18.92
C LEU A 11 16.48 7.69 -19.56
N PHE A 12 16.83 7.79 -20.85
CA PHE A 12 17.58 6.75 -21.53
C PHE A 12 18.94 6.47 -20.87
N LYS A 13 19.67 7.52 -20.49
CA LYS A 13 20.94 7.40 -19.74
C LYS A 13 20.74 6.68 -18.40
N GLU A 14 19.72 7.05 -17.64
CA GLU A 14 19.42 6.44 -16.35
C GLU A 14 19.07 4.95 -16.48
N VAL A 15 18.19 4.60 -17.41
CA VAL A 15 17.80 3.21 -17.65
C VAL A 15 19.02 2.38 -18.11
N LYS A 16 19.88 2.94 -18.96
CA LYS A 16 21.12 2.28 -19.39
C LYS A 16 22.07 2.04 -18.21
N THR A 17 22.26 3.03 -17.34
CA THR A 17 23.10 2.87 -16.14
C THR A 17 22.55 1.79 -15.22
N ARG A 18 21.22 1.76 -14.99
CA ARG A 18 20.57 0.73 -14.16
C ARG A 18 20.69 -0.66 -14.75
N ALA A 19 20.60 -0.80 -16.08
CA ALA A 19 20.78 -2.09 -16.76
C ALA A 19 22.19 -2.65 -16.51
N VAL A 20 23.22 -1.80 -16.62
CA VAL A 20 24.61 -2.19 -16.30
C VAL A 20 24.77 -2.55 -14.83
N GLN A 21 24.22 -1.76 -13.91
CA GLN A 21 24.31 -2.02 -12.47
C GLN A 21 23.66 -3.36 -12.06
N GLN A 22 22.57 -3.73 -12.73
CA GLN A 22 21.85 -4.97 -12.46
C GLN A 22 22.37 -6.16 -13.28
N GLY A 23 23.31 -5.94 -14.20
CA GLY A 23 23.86 -6.98 -15.08
C GLY A 23 22.85 -7.55 -16.09
N VAL A 24 21.78 -6.81 -16.40
CA VAL A 24 20.72 -7.23 -17.34
C VAL A 24 20.78 -6.42 -18.63
N THR A 25 20.17 -6.93 -19.70
CA THR A 25 20.09 -6.16 -20.94
C THR A 25 19.08 -5.03 -20.82
N LEU A 26 19.29 -3.96 -21.59
CA LEU A 26 18.38 -2.81 -21.63
C LEU A 26 16.94 -3.21 -21.99
N LYS A 27 16.79 -4.20 -22.88
CA LYS A 27 15.50 -4.72 -23.33
C LYS A 27 14.76 -5.44 -22.19
N GLU A 28 15.45 -6.27 -21.42
CA GLU A 28 14.86 -7.01 -20.29
C GLU A 28 14.43 -6.06 -19.19
N LEU A 29 15.27 -5.07 -18.88
CA LEU A 29 14.95 -4.05 -17.88
C LEU A 29 13.70 -3.24 -18.28
N LEU A 30 13.64 -2.79 -19.53
CA LEU A 30 12.48 -2.07 -20.06
C LEU A 30 11.22 -2.93 -20.02
N ALA A 31 11.29 -4.19 -20.44
CA ALA A 31 10.16 -5.11 -20.38
C ALA A 31 9.65 -5.26 -18.93
N THR A 32 10.57 -5.44 -17.98
CA THR A 32 10.24 -5.59 -16.55
C THR A 32 9.56 -4.34 -15.99
N TYR A 33 10.05 -3.15 -16.33
CA TYR A 33 9.43 -1.89 -15.90
C TYR A 33 8.06 -1.66 -16.53
N ILE A 34 7.89 -2.00 -17.80
CA ILE A 34 6.59 -1.90 -18.48
C ILE A 34 5.59 -2.89 -17.85
N GLU A 35 6.00 -4.14 -17.63
CA GLU A 35 5.16 -5.14 -16.96
C GLU A 35 4.79 -4.73 -15.54
N ALA A 36 5.75 -4.23 -14.76
CA ALA A 36 5.49 -3.72 -13.42
C ALA A 36 4.56 -2.49 -13.45
N GLY A 37 4.70 -1.62 -14.45
CA GLY A 37 3.83 -0.46 -14.64
C GLY A 37 2.41 -0.83 -15.03
N LEU A 38 2.23 -1.91 -15.80
CA LEU A 38 0.92 -2.40 -16.22
C LEU A 38 0.22 -3.27 -15.15
N ARG A 39 0.98 -4.04 -14.35
CA ARG A 39 0.44 -4.86 -13.24
C ARG A 39 0.24 -4.06 -11.95
N GLY A 40 0.99 -2.96 -11.79
CA GLY A 40 0.81 -2.06 -10.66
C GLY A 40 -0.60 -1.45 -10.67
N PRO A 41 -1.10 -0.99 -9.51
CA PRO A 41 -2.37 -0.27 -9.48
C PRO A 41 -2.28 0.89 -10.46
N GLN A 42 -3.16 0.89 -11.47
CA GLN A 42 -3.32 2.01 -12.39
C GLN A 42 -3.48 3.24 -11.51
N ARG A 43 -2.51 4.16 -11.55
CA ARG A 43 -2.64 5.45 -10.87
C ARG A 43 -3.69 6.26 -11.63
N LEU A 44 -4.95 5.84 -11.52
CA LEU A 44 -6.11 6.65 -11.86
C LEU A 44 -5.98 7.92 -11.02
N GLY A 45 -5.95 9.08 -11.69
CA GLY A 45 -6.18 10.39 -11.09
C GLY A 45 -5.58 10.56 -9.70
N ARG A 46 -4.29 10.87 -9.67
CA ARG A 46 -3.63 11.39 -8.48
C ARG A 46 -4.20 12.80 -8.18
N ASP A 47 -5.40 12.87 -7.62
CA ASP A 47 -5.67 13.79 -6.52
C ASP A 47 -4.99 13.20 -5.29
N THR A 48 -3.65 13.13 -5.32
CA THR A 48 -2.92 12.69 -4.13
C THR A 48 -2.74 13.87 -3.22
N VAL A 49 -3.47 13.85 -2.13
CA VAL A 49 -2.82 14.20 -0.87
C VAL A 49 -1.75 13.13 -0.65
N PRO A 50 -0.44 13.45 -0.70
CA PRO A 50 0.57 12.48 -0.31
C PRO A 50 0.32 12.12 1.15
N ARG A 51 0.07 10.84 1.43
CA ARG A 51 0.01 10.37 2.82
C ARG A 51 1.42 10.52 3.39
N ASN A 52 1.64 11.63 4.08
CA ASN A 52 2.91 11.92 4.72
C ASN A 52 3.09 10.91 5.86
N PRO A 53 4.06 9.99 5.80
CA PRO A 53 4.30 9.04 6.88
C PRO A 53 4.71 9.73 8.20
N ASN A 54 5.11 11.01 8.13
CA ASN A 54 5.43 11.87 9.27
C ASN A 54 4.31 12.87 9.60
N SER A 55 3.05 12.65 9.18
CA SER A 55 1.96 13.47 9.71
C SER A 55 1.80 13.15 11.20
N LEU A 56 2.08 14.13 12.05
CA LEU A 56 1.76 14.03 13.47
C LEU A 56 0.25 13.77 13.63
N PRO A 57 -0.17 12.96 14.60
CA PRO A 57 -1.58 12.80 14.91
C PRO A 57 -2.21 14.18 15.15
N VAL A 58 -3.34 14.44 14.51
CA VAL A 58 -4.09 15.68 14.71
C VAL A 58 -4.89 15.52 15.99
N ALA A 59 -4.62 16.36 16.99
CA ALA A 59 -5.48 16.45 18.16
C ALA A 59 -6.84 17.01 17.72
N TRP A 60 -7.91 16.30 18.07
CA TRP A 60 -9.27 16.80 17.89
C TRP A 60 -9.74 17.47 19.17
N GLU A 61 -10.56 18.51 19.01
CA GLU A 61 -11.30 19.07 20.14
C GLU A 61 -12.25 18.00 20.70
N ALA A 62 -12.40 17.96 22.02
CA ALA A 62 -13.33 17.03 22.64
C ALA A 62 -14.75 17.35 22.16
N ASP A 63 -15.42 16.37 21.57
CA ASP A 63 -16.81 16.43 21.11
C ASP A 63 -17.83 16.46 22.27
N GLY A 64 -17.35 16.50 23.52
CA GLY A 64 -18.15 16.43 24.74
C GLY A 64 -18.60 15.02 25.10
N THR A 65 -18.21 14.00 24.33
CA THR A 65 -18.52 12.60 24.64
C THR A 65 -17.70 12.17 25.86
N VAL A 66 -18.38 11.76 26.94
CA VAL A 66 -17.74 11.24 28.14
C VAL A 66 -17.58 9.73 28.00
N THR A 67 -16.33 9.26 27.94
CA THR A 67 -16.03 7.83 28.00
C THR A 67 -16.40 7.31 29.40
N PRO A 68 -17.31 6.33 29.53
CA PRO A 68 -17.73 5.82 30.83
C PRO A 68 -16.55 5.11 31.52
N ALA A 69 -16.41 5.34 32.83
CA ALA A 69 -15.45 4.61 33.64
C ALA A 69 -15.82 3.11 33.67
N ARG A 70 -14.83 2.26 33.48
CA ARG A 70 -14.95 0.79 33.53
C ARG A 70 -13.91 0.24 34.50
N SER A 71 -14.25 -0.84 35.18
CA SER A 71 -13.28 -1.63 35.95
C SER A 71 -12.32 -2.36 35.00
N ASN A 72 -11.14 -2.74 35.49
CA ASN A 72 -10.18 -3.51 34.70
C ASN A 72 -10.79 -4.81 34.16
N ALA A 73 -11.61 -5.50 34.97
CA ALA A 73 -12.28 -6.74 34.55
C ALA A 73 -13.25 -6.52 33.37
N GLU A 74 -14.02 -5.43 33.39
CA GLU A 74 -14.92 -5.09 32.28
C GLU A 74 -14.14 -4.70 31.02
N LEU A 75 -12.99 -4.02 31.17
CA LEU A 75 -12.13 -3.69 30.03
C LEU A 75 -11.59 -4.95 29.36
N TYR A 76 -11.14 -5.94 30.15
CA TYR A 76 -10.65 -7.20 29.58
C TYR A 76 -11.75 -7.98 28.84
N ALA A 77 -12.97 -8.02 29.39
CA ALA A 77 -14.09 -8.68 28.72
C ALA A 77 -14.41 -8.08 27.34
N ILE A 78 -14.36 -6.75 27.19
CA ILE A 78 -14.56 -6.07 25.89
C ILE A 78 -13.47 -6.46 24.89
N LEU A 79 -12.21 -6.50 25.34
CA LEU A 79 -11.09 -6.84 24.46
C LEU A 79 -11.16 -8.29 23.96
N GLU A 80 -11.57 -9.22 24.83
CA GLU A 80 -11.76 -10.63 24.46
C GLU A 80 -12.91 -10.81 23.45
N GLU A 81 -14.02 -10.09 23.62
CA GLU A 81 -15.14 -10.11 22.67
C GLU A 81 -14.74 -9.60 21.28
N ASP A 82 -13.98 -8.50 21.23
CA ASP A 82 -13.45 -7.94 19.98
C ASP A 82 -12.45 -8.88 19.30
N GLU A 83 -11.60 -9.55 20.07
CA GLU A 83 -10.64 -10.54 19.53
C GLU A 83 -11.38 -11.71 18.87
N VAL A 84 -12.39 -12.26 19.54
CA VAL A 84 -13.25 -13.33 18.99
C VAL A 84 -13.95 -12.85 17.71
N ALA A 85 -14.51 -11.64 17.69
CA ALA A 85 -15.16 -11.07 16.50
C ALA A 85 -14.17 -10.86 15.34
N SER A 86 -12.96 -10.38 15.63
CA SER A 86 -11.90 -10.21 14.64
C SER A 86 -11.46 -11.54 14.03
N PHE A 87 -11.32 -12.57 14.87
CA PHE A 87 -10.96 -13.92 14.46
C PHE A 87 -12.02 -14.52 13.53
N HIS A 88 -13.30 -14.45 13.91
CA HIS A 88 -14.40 -14.91 13.06
C HIS A 88 -14.44 -14.23 11.69
N ARG A 89 -14.15 -12.93 11.62
CA ARG A 89 -14.09 -12.19 10.34
C ARG A 89 -12.97 -12.72 9.45
N VAL A 90 -11.80 -12.98 10.01
CA VAL A 90 -10.64 -13.51 9.27
C VAL A 90 -10.90 -14.97 8.83
N SER A 91 -11.46 -15.80 9.70
CA SER A 91 -11.80 -17.20 9.39
C SER A 91 -12.87 -17.31 8.28
N ASN A 92 -13.89 -16.44 8.30
CA ASN A 92 -14.91 -16.42 7.25
C ASN A 92 -14.39 -15.87 5.91
N GLN A 93 -13.34 -15.05 5.91
CA GLN A 93 -12.66 -14.59 4.69
C GLN A 93 -11.72 -15.64 4.09
N SER A 94 -11.30 -16.64 4.87
CA SER A 94 -10.34 -17.66 4.45
C SER A 94 -10.97 -19.00 4.03
N GLN A 95 -12.30 -19.14 4.09
CA GLN A 95 -12.98 -20.26 3.42
C GLN A 95 -13.03 -20.03 1.89
N PRO A 96 -12.48 -20.93 1.06
CA PRO A 96 -12.65 -20.85 -0.39
C PRO A 96 -14.13 -21.05 -0.74
N ARG A 97 -14.68 -20.16 -1.58
CA ARG A 97 -16.02 -20.33 -2.15
C ARG A 97 -16.08 -21.65 -2.92
N PRO A 98 -17.14 -22.46 -2.76
CA PRO A 98 -17.33 -23.69 -3.53
C PRO A 98 -17.53 -23.42 -5.02
#